data_AF-A0A9D2X5W8-F1
#
_entry.id   AF-A0A9D2X5W8-F1
#
_cell.length_a   1.000
_cell.length_b   1.000
_cell.length_c   1.000
_cell.angle_alpha   90.00
_cell.angle_beta   90.00
_cell.angle_gamma   90.00
#
_symmetry.space_group_name_H-M   'P 1'
#
loop_
_entity.id
_entity.type
_entity.pdbx_description
1 polymer ?
#
loop_
_entity_poly.entity_id
_entity_poly.type
_entity_poly.pdbx_seq_one_letter_code
_entity_poly.pdbx_strand_id
1 'polypeptide(L)' 'MSLTCRLQITLDNISAQKAEAIKKALEPDNVDFPENLTLKIENIDNKLVFDFQSQNNMKSMIASVDEVLDHVQVILKVIE' A
#
# COMPACT_ATOMS: atom_id res chain seq x y z
N MET A 1 8.29 14.52 21.90
CA MET A 1 8.21 14.54 20.43
C MET A 1 7.74 13.16 19.99
N SER A 2 6.68 13.08 19.17
CA SER A 2 6.21 11.79 18.62
C SER A 2 7.11 11.38 17.44
N LEU A 3 7.49 10.10 17.41
CA LEU A 3 8.30 9.54 16.34
C LEU A 3 7.39 9.20 15.17
N THR A 4 7.69 9.75 13.99
CA THR A 4 7.00 9.38 12.75
C THR A 4 7.86 8.40 11.98
N CYS A 5 7.29 7.24 11.65
CA CYS A 5 7.90 6.27 10.75
C CYS A 5 7.27 6.42 9.36
N ARG A 6 8.09 6.36 8.31
CA ARG A 6 7.63 6.36 6.92
C ARG A 6 8.30 5.23 6.17
N LEU A 7 7.53 4.56 5.33
CA LEU A 7 8.01 3.49 4.48
C LEU A 7 7.39 3.63 3.10
N GLN A 8 8.22 3.60 2.08
CA GLN A 8 7.79 3.69 0.69
C GLN A 8 8.12 2.39 -0.02
N ILE A 9 7.13 1.80 -0.68
CA ILE A 9 7.32 0.64 -1.56
C ILE A 9 6.97 1.05 -2.97
N THR A 10 7.82 0.67 -3.91
CA THR A 10 7.60 0.91 -5.33
C THR A 10 7.56 -0.43 -6.06
N LEU A 11 6.49 -0.65 -6.81
CA LEU A 11 6.39 -1.75 -7.77
C LEU A 11 6.66 -1.19 -9.17
N ASP A 12 7.81 -1.56 -9.73
CA ASP A 12 8.21 -1.16 -11.08
C ASP A 12 7.63 -2.09 -12.16
N ASN A 13 7.56 -1.57 -13.39
CA ASN A 13 7.17 -2.31 -14.59
C ASN A 13 5.75 -2.90 -14.53
N ILE A 14 4.82 -2.16 -13.93
CA ILE A 14 3.40 -2.52 -13.88
C ILE A 14 2.63 -1.80 -14.99
N SER A 15 1.71 -2.49 -15.66
CA SER A 15 0.83 -1.86 -16.65
C SER A 15 -0.23 -0.99 -15.97
N ALA A 16 -0.71 0.05 -16.67
CA ALA A 16 -1.75 0.94 -16.16
C ALA A 16 -3.02 0.18 -15.73
N GLN A 17 -3.41 -0.85 -16.48
CA GLN A 17 -4.57 -1.70 -16.14
C GLN A 17 -4.37 -2.43 -14.80
N LYS A 18 -3.19 -3.05 -14.59
CA LYS A 18 -2.88 -3.76 -13.34
C LYS A 18 -2.80 -2.79 -12.17
N ALA A 19 -2.18 -1.63 -12.37
CA ALA A 19 -2.08 -0.62 -11.34
C ALA A 19 -3.43 -0.04 -10.92
N GLU A 20 -4.34 0.20 -11.88
CA GLU A 20 -5.69 0.68 -11.57
C GLU A 20 -6.52 -0.39 -10.84
N ALA A 21 -6.39 -1.66 -11.23
CA ALA A 21 -7.07 -2.75 -10.56
C ALA A 21 -6.61 -2.91 -9.10
N ILE A 22 -5.30 -2.84 -8.85
CA ILE A 22 -4.74 -2.87 -7.49
C ILE A 22 -5.26 -1.68 -6.68
N LYS A 23 -5.22 -0.47 -7.24
CA LYS A 23 -5.71 0.73 -6.54
C LYS A 23 -7.18 0.59 -6.14
N LYS A 24 -8.04 0.17 -7.06
CA LYS A 24 -9.48 -0.03 -6.81
C LYS A 24 -9.77 -1.10 -5.77
N ALA A 25 -8.96 -2.16 -5.73
CA ALA A 25 -9.11 -3.24 -4.78
C ALA A 25 -8.66 -2.86 -3.37
N LEU A 26 -7.65 -1.97 -3.24
CA LEU A 26 -7.14 -1.51 -1.95
C LEU A 26 -7.85 -0.26 -1.40
N GLU A 27 -8.61 0.47 -2.21
CA GLU A 27 -9.46 1.57 -1.75
C GLU A 27 -10.41 1.23 -0.58
N PRO A 28 -11.12 0.07 -0.57
CA PRO A 28 -11.95 -0.31 0.57
C PRO A 28 -11.13 -0.71 1.81
N ASP A 29 -10.00 -1.41 1.65
CA ASP A 29 -9.10 -1.79 2.76
C ASP A 29 -8.47 -0.57 3.44
N ASN A 30 -8.32 0.55 2.70
CA ASN A 30 -7.79 1.81 3.22
C ASN A 30 -8.61 2.45 4.36
N VAL A 31 -9.81 1.93 4.66
CA VAL A 31 -10.72 2.42 5.72
C VAL A 31 -10.45 1.74 7.08
N ASP A 32 -9.96 0.50 7.09
CA ASP A 32 -9.76 -0.32 8.31
C ASP A 32 -8.36 -0.20 8.91
N PHE A 33 -7.54 0.75 8.43
CA PHE A 33 -6.20 0.93 8.98
C PHE A 33 -6.21 1.35 10.46
N PRO A 34 -5.27 0.84 11.26
CA PRO A 34 -5.19 1.16 12.68
C PRO A 34 -4.98 2.66 12.91
N GLU A 35 -5.49 3.18 14.03
CA GLU A 35 -5.33 4.59 14.37
C GLU A 35 -3.87 5.02 14.28
N ASN A 36 -3.64 6.14 13.60
CA ASN A 36 -2.33 6.73 13.32
C ASN A 36 -1.48 6.00 12.26
N LEU A 37 -2.10 5.19 11.39
CA LEU A 37 -1.50 4.71 10.15
C LEU A 37 -2.22 5.29 8.93
N THR A 38 -1.47 5.73 7.94
CA THR A 38 -2.01 6.18 6.66
C THR A 38 -1.27 5.51 5.52
N LEU A 39 -2.02 5.07 4.52
CA LEU A 39 -1.50 4.57 3.24
C LEU A 39 -1.97 5.50 2.11
N LYS A 40 -1.02 5.97 1.29
CA LYS A 40 -1.29 6.62 0.01
C LYS A 40 -0.79 5.75 -1.12
N ILE A 41 -1.60 5.62 -2.16
CA ILE A 41 -1.27 4.84 -3.35
C ILE A 41 -1.31 5.77 -4.56
N GLU A 42 -0.18 5.87 -5.24
CA GLU A 42 -0.01 6.71 -6.43
C GLU A 42 0.50 5.88 -7.61
N ASN A 43 -0.12 6.08 -8.77
CA ASN A 43 0.41 5.55 -10.03
C ASN A 43 1.25 6.64 -10.69
N ILE A 44 2.51 6.34 -10.95
CA ILE A 44 3.47 7.25 -11.58
C ILE A 44 4.12 6.47 -12.73
N ASP A 45 3.76 6.82 -13.96
CA ASP A 45 4.19 6.11 -15.18
C ASP A 45 3.88 4.59 -15.11
N ASN A 46 4.90 3.75 -15.28
CA ASN A 46 4.79 2.29 -15.16
C ASN A 46 5.12 1.80 -13.74
N LYS A 47 4.84 2.63 -12.72
CA LYS A 47 5.12 2.33 -11.32
C LYS A 47 3.89 2.55 -10.44
N LEU A 48 3.77 1.71 -9.42
CA LEU A 48 2.81 1.89 -8.35
C LEU A 48 3.57 2.14 -7.05
N VAL A 49 3.31 3.29 -6.43
CA VAL A 49 3.99 3.75 -5.22
C VAL A 49 3.03 3.68 -4.05
N PHE A 50 3.46 3.04 -2.98
CA PHE A 50 2.76 2.93 -1.71
C PHE A 50 3.54 3.73 -0.66
N ASP A 51 2.96 4.80 -0.14
CA ASP A 51 3.53 5.62 0.94
C ASP A 51 2.77 5.32 2.23
N PHE A 52 3.47 4.62 3.14
CA PHE A 52 2.99 4.33 4.48
C PHE A 52 3.58 5.34 5.47
N GLN A 53 2.73 5.88 6.32
CA GLN A 53 3.15 6.72 7.43
C GLN A 53 2.47 6.25 8.72
N SER A 54 3.26 6.11 9.78
CA SER A 54 2.76 5.76 11.12
C SER A 54 3.33 6.69 12.19
N GLN A 55 2.51 7.08 13.16
CA GLN A 55 2.97 7.79 14.36
C GLN A 55 3.02 6.85 15.56
N ASN A 56 4.20 6.76 16.20
CA ASN A 56 4.45 5.98 17.42
C ASN A 56 4.14 4.46 17.37
N ASN A 57 3.74 3.89 16.22
CA ASN A 57 3.34 2.48 16.13
C ASN A 57 3.96 1.73 14.93
N MET A 58 5.28 1.52 15.00
CA MET A 58 6.04 0.80 13.97
C MET A 58 5.61 -0.67 13.80
N LYS A 59 5.16 -1.33 14.88
CA LYS A 59 4.75 -2.75 14.79
C LYS A 59 3.49 -2.92 13.95
N SER A 60 2.48 -2.08 14.18
CA SER A 60 1.28 -2.08 13.33
C SER A 60 1.60 -1.71 11.89
N MET A 61 2.58 -0.82 11.66
CA MET A 61 3.02 -0.50 10.29
C MET A 61 3.55 -1.71 9.54
N ILE A 62 4.36 -2.56 10.19
CA ILE A 62 4.88 -3.78 9.56
C ILE A 62 3.74 -4.72 9.19
N ALA A 63 2.78 -4.94 10.10
CA ALA A 63 1.64 -5.82 9.84
C ALA A 63 0.76 -5.30 8.68
N SER A 64 0.47 -3.99 8.67
CA SER A 64 -0.30 -3.38 7.58
C SER A 64 0.42 -3.42 6.24
N VAL A 65 1.74 -3.30 6.23
CA VAL A 65 2.54 -3.45 4.99
C VAL A 65 2.46 -4.89 4.48
N ASP A 66 2.62 -5.88 5.35
CA ASP A 66 2.55 -7.30 4.99
C ASP A 66 1.18 -7.66 4.37
N GLU A 67 0.09 -7.21 5.01
CA GLU A 67 -1.28 -7.42 4.55
C GLU A 67 -1.54 -6.79 3.17
N VAL A 68 -1.15 -5.52 2.99
CA VAL A 68 -1.31 -4.82 1.70
C VAL A 68 -0.54 -5.55 0.60
N LEU A 69 0.69 -5.99 0.87
CA LEU A 69 1.49 -6.71 -0.12
C LEU A 69 0.89 -8.08 -0.46
N ASP A 70 0.29 -8.79 0.50
CA ASP A 70 -0.41 -10.04 0.23
C ASP A 70 -1.65 -9.82 -0.66
N HIS A 71 -2.45 -8.79 -0.37
CA HIS A 71 -3.60 -8.41 -1.20
C HIS A 71 -3.16 -8.08 -2.63
N VAL A 72 -2.10 -7.27 -2.79
CA VAL A 72 -1.50 -6.96 -4.09
C VAL A 72 -1.11 -8.23 -4.84
N GLN A 73 -0.47 -9.18 -4.15
CA GLN A 73 -0.03 -10.44 -4.76
C GLN A 73 -1.22 -11.29 -5.23
N VAL A 74 -2.30 -11.36 -4.46
CA VAL A 74 -3.53 -12.07 -4.86
C VAL A 74 -4.16 -11.42 -6.09
N ILE A 75 -4.29 -10.09 -6.10
CA ILE A 75 -4.84 -9.33 -7.24
C ILE A 75 -4.01 -9.57 -8.50
N LEU A 76 -2.68 -9.52 -8.38
CA LEU A 76 -1.78 -9.75 -9.51
C LEU A 76 -1.98 -11.12 -10.16
N LYS A 77 -2.23 -12.18 -9.36
CA LYS A 77 -2.51 -13.54 -9.84
C LYS A 77 -3.87 -13.66 -10.54
N VAL A 78 -4.86 -12.87 -10.14
CA VAL A 78 -6.21 -12.88 -10.76
C VAL A 78 -6.21 -12.17 -12.11
N ILE A 79 -5.31 -11.20 -12.31
CA ILE A 79 -5.17 -10.42 -13.55
C ILE A 79 -4.12 -11.07 -14.50
N GLU A 80 -3.61 -12.26 -14.19
CA GLU A 80 -2.80 -13.08 -15.12
C GLU A 80 -3.64 -13.70 -16.25
#